data_AF-A0A1S1SLL3-F1
#
_entry.id   AF-A0A1S1SLL3-F1
#
_cell.length_a   1.000
_cell.length_b   1.000
_cell.length_c   1.000
_cell.angle_alpha   90.00
_cell.angle_beta   90.00
_cell.angle_gamma   90.00
#
_symmetry.space_group_name_H-M   'P 1'
#
loop_
_entity.id
_entity.type
_entity.pdbx_description
1 polymer ?
#
loop_
_entity_poly.entity_id
_entity_poly.type
_entity_poly.pdbx_seq_one_letter_code
_entity_poly.pdbx_strand_id
1 'polypeptide(L)'
;MIAIDAMQSVNYVSAMSHVNYKWFSDKITAKGLTQRAVAKHLGVDASTLSLLLHGKRRMRVEQAAEIARLLSVPVGDVMRNSGADMRGIRQEGAPTFHAVPLVGWVDENRNVEIDFDQKGPAFEVEGDVPPTAICIQHRTAGTAADPMDGWIEVIMPPREPNPEDMLDRHCVVKLSTGETLLRTVRRGYRDGHFKLMGLNLPPIHDAEISWYSPVILVKPL
;
A
#
# COMPACT_ATOMS: atom_id res chain seq x y z
N MET A 1 -8.47 25.01 35.42
CA MET A 1 -8.60 26.37 34.85
C MET A 1 -7.28 27.08 35.16
N ILE A 2 -6.31 27.31 34.28
CA ILE A 2 -6.15 27.36 32.81
C ILE A 2 -4.63 27.18 32.59
N ALA A 3 -4.20 26.31 31.65
CA ALA A 3 -2.94 26.42 30.87
C ALA A 3 -2.53 25.06 30.24
N ILE A 4 -3.36 24.51 29.34
CA ILE A 4 -2.92 23.45 28.39
C ILE A 4 -3.54 23.74 27.01
N ASP A 5 -3.48 24.99 26.55
CA ASP A 5 -4.18 25.37 25.30
C ASP A 5 -3.42 26.36 24.41
N ALA A 6 -2.10 26.44 24.55
CA ALA A 6 -1.26 27.32 23.73
C ALA A 6 -0.15 26.60 22.95
N MET A 7 -0.03 25.26 23.08
CA MET A 7 1.01 24.47 22.39
C MET A 7 0.47 23.52 21.32
N GLN A 8 -0.85 23.55 21.06
CA GLN A 8 -1.48 22.85 19.93
C GLN A 8 -1.70 23.76 18.70
N SER A 9 -1.42 25.06 18.80
CA SER A 9 -1.67 26.05 17.76
C SER A 9 -0.57 26.17 16.69
N VAL A 10 0.49 25.35 16.75
CA VAL A 10 1.59 25.36 15.75
C VAL A 10 1.37 24.34 14.61
N ASN A 11 0.41 23.42 14.72
CA ASN A 11 0.18 22.36 13.73
C ASN A 11 -1.01 22.57 12.78
N TYR A 12 -1.54 23.80 12.66
CA TYR A 12 -2.65 24.12 11.75
C TYR A 12 -2.27 25.10 10.63
N VAL A 13 -1.03 25.03 10.14
CA VAL A 13 -0.76 25.51 8.78
C VAL A 13 -1.03 24.33 7.86
N SER A 14 -2.27 24.28 7.37
CA SER A 14 -2.70 23.53 6.19
C SER A 14 -1.52 23.30 5.24
N ALA A 15 -1.19 22.04 4.94
CA ALA A 15 -0.30 21.70 3.85
C ALA A 15 -0.85 22.34 2.56
N MET A 16 -0.36 23.52 2.22
CA MET A 16 -0.73 24.22 1.01
C MET A 16 -0.15 23.40 -0.13
N SER A 17 -1.00 22.62 -0.79
CA SER A 17 -0.72 21.97 -2.06
C SER A 17 -0.42 23.07 -3.10
N HIS A 18 0.85 23.45 -3.18
CA HIS A 18 1.27 24.60 -3.97
C HIS A 18 1.15 24.26 -5.47
N VAL A 19 0.38 25.05 -6.20
CA VAL A 19 0.21 24.88 -7.64
C VAL A 19 1.51 25.26 -8.37
N ASN A 20 1.93 24.42 -9.31
CA ASN A 20 3.12 24.64 -10.13
C ASN A 20 2.77 25.44 -11.38
N TYR A 21 2.59 26.76 -11.22
CA TYR A 21 2.26 27.67 -12.32
C TYR A 21 3.27 27.60 -13.47
N LYS A 22 4.57 27.50 -13.14
CA LYS A 22 5.64 27.45 -14.14
C LYS A 22 5.47 26.26 -15.09
N TRP A 23 5.15 25.08 -14.56
CA TRP A 23 4.91 23.89 -15.37
C TRP A 23 3.75 24.10 -16.37
N PHE A 24 2.64 24.67 -15.92
CA PHE A 24 1.51 24.97 -16.82
C PHE A 24 1.90 25.97 -17.90
N SER A 25 2.57 27.06 -17.54
CA SER A 25 3.04 28.08 -18.48
C SER A 25 3.97 27.47 -19.54
N ASP A 26 4.91 26.63 -19.13
CA ASP A 26 5.88 25.99 -20.02
C ASP A 26 5.17 25.02 -20.98
N LYS A 27 4.20 24.21 -20.51
CA LYS A 27 3.43 23.28 -21.36
C LYS A 27 2.49 23.99 -22.35
N ILE A 28 1.83 25.06 -21.91
CA ILE A 28 0.98 25.89 -22.78
C ILE A 28 1.82 26.51 -23.91
N THR A 29 2.99 27.06 -23.56
CA THR A 29 3.92 27.66 -24.53
C THR A 29 4.49 26.62 -25.48
N ALA A 30 4.87 25.44 -24.98
CA ALA A 30 5.38 24.35 -25.81
C ALA A 30 4.36 23.83 -26.84
N LYS A 31 3.06 23.99 -26.57
CA LYS A 31 1.97 23.68 -27.53
C LYS A 31 1.62 24.84 -28.46
N GLY A 32 2.36 25.95 -28.39
CA GLY A 32 2.05 27.16 -29.18
C GLY A 32 0.72 27.80 -28.79
N LEU A 33 0.21 27.50 -27.59
CA LEU A 33 -1.06 28.02 -27.10
C LEU A 33 -0.84 29.25 -26.21
N THR A 34 -1.89 30.05 -26.07
CA THR A 34 -1.95 31.10 -25.04
C THR A 34 -2.89 30.65 -23.92
N GLN A 35 -2.74 31.20 -22.72
CA GLN A 35 -3.69 30.93 -21.62
C GLN A 35 -5.14 31.30 -22.02
N ARG A 36 -5.33 32.35 -22.82
CA ARG A 36 -6.66 32.71 -23.36
C ARG A 36 -7.23 31.63 -24.28
N ALA A 37 -6.39 31.01 -25.10
CA ALA A 37 -6.80 29.89 -25.96
C ALA A 37 -7.19 28.65 -25.14
N VAL A 38 -6.45 28.36 -24.06
CA VAL A 38 -6.77 27.28 -23.12
C VAL A 38 -8.10 27.57 -22.41
N ALA A 39 -8.30 28.80 -21.92
CA ALA A 39 -9.55 29.19 -21.25
C ALA A 39 -10.77 29.01 -22.16
N LYS A 40 -10.64 29.43 -23.43
CA LYS A 40 -11.67 29.25 -24.45
C LYS A 40 -12.02 27.77 -24.69
N HIS A 41 -11.02 26.88 -24.74
CA HIS A 41 -11.24 25.44 -24.91
C HIS A 41 -11.90 24.82 -23.68
N LEU A 42 -11.60 25.32 -22.48
CA LEU A 42 -12.21 24.87 -21.23
C LEU A 42 -13.62 25.44 -20.99
N GLY A 43 -14.10 26.35 -21.84
CA GLY A 43 -15.37 27.04 -21.62
C GLY A 43 -15.38 27.97 -20.40
N VAL A 44 -14.21 28.46 -19.97
CA VAL A 44 -14.06 29.38 -18.84
C VAL A 44 -13.46 30.72 -19.29
N ASP A 45 -13.65 31.76 -18.49
CA ASP A 45 -12.99 33.04 -18.74
C ASP A 45 -11.49 33.00 -18.36
N ALA A 46 -10.72 33.95 -18.89
CA ALA A 46 -9.27 34.01 -18.68
C ALA A 46 -8.88 34.24 -17.22
N SER A 47 -9.70 34.97 -16.45
CA SER A 47 -9.47 35.22 -15.02
C SER A 47 -9.70 33.94 -14.23
N THR A 48 -10.74 33.16 -14.54
CA THR A 48 -10.98 31.84 -13.96
C THR A 48 -9.81 30.90 -14.21
N LEU A 49 -9.30 30.81 -15.45
CA LEU A 49 -8.13 29.97 -15.73
C LEU A 49 -6.91 30.44 -14.93
N SER A 50 -6.64 31.75 -14.87
CA SER A 50 -5.52 32.29 -14.09
C SER A 50 -5.62 31.90 -12.60
N LEU A 51 -6.81 32.01 -12.00
CA LEU A 51 -7.03 31.61 -10.61
C LEU A 51 -6.81 30.11 -10.39
N LEU A 52 -7.15 29.26 -11.36
CA LEU A 52 -6.87 27.82 -11.33
C LEU A 52 -5.36 27.54 -11.39
N LEU A 53 -4.65 28.16 -12.33
CA LEU A 53 -3.22 27.94 -12.55
C LEU A 53 -2.32 28.52 -11.44
N HIS A 54 -2.83 29.48 -10.66
CA HIS A 54 -2.13 30.05 -9.50
C HIS A 54 -2.60 29.46 -8.16
N GLY A 55 -3.49 28.46 -8.17
CA GLY A 55 -3.98 27.83 -6.95
C GLY A 55 -4.89 28.68 -6.08
N LYS A 56 -5.39 29.81 -6.61
CA LYS A 56 -6.40 30.64 -5.94
C LYS A 56 -7.80 30.03 -6.07
N ARG A 57 -7.98 29.07 -6.97
CA ARG A 57 -9.20 28.27 -7.14
C ARG A 57 -8.83 26.81 -7.39
N ARG A 58 -9.60 25.89 -6.79
CA ARG A 58 -9.40 24.44 -6.96
C ARG A 58 -9.79 24.00 -8.38
N MET A 59 -8.89 23.27 -9.03
CA MET A 59 -9.14 22.62 -10.31
C MET A 59 -9.98 21.35 -10.10
N ARG A 60 -11.07 21.22 -10.87
CA ARG A 60 -11.90 20.00 -10.90
C ARG A 60 -11.26 18.94 -11.80
N VAL A 61 -11.62 17.67 -11.57
CA VAL A 61 -11.08 16.53 -12.32
C VAL A 61 -11.39 16.65 -13.82
N GLU A 62 -12.59 17.12 -14.15
CA GLU A 62 -13.02 17.30 -15.55
C GLU A 62 -12.19 18.39 -16.23
N GLN A 63 -11.87 19.48 -15.52
CA GLN A 63 -11.02 20.56 -16.01
C GLN A 63 -9.58 20.08 -16.22
N ALA A 64 -9.07 19.26 -15.29
CA ALA A 64 -7.75 18.65 -15.41
C ALA A 64 -7.67 17.70 -16.62
N ALA A 65 -8.71 16.91 -16.85
CA ALA A 65 -8.80 16.01 -18.01
C ALA A 65 -8.83 16.78 -19.34
N GLU A 66 -9.53 17.92 -19.42
CA GLU A 66 -9.52 18.76 -20.62
C GLU A 66 -8.16 19.43 -20.86
N ILE A 67 -7.52 19.95 -19.81
CA ILE A 67 -6.17 20.50 -19.91
C ILE A 67 -5.18 19.42 -20.36
N ALA A 68 -5.29 18.21 -19.82
CA ALA A 68 -4.45 17.07 -20.19
C ALA A 68 -4.57 16.73 -21.67
N ARG A 69 -5.80 16.65 -22.20
CA ARG A 69 -6.06 16.44 -23.63
C ARG A 69 -5.45 17.54 -24.48
N LEU A 70 -5.72 18.81 -24.13
CA LEU A 70 -5.25 19.97 -24.89
C LEU A 70 -3.73 20.09 -24.91
N LEU A 71 -3.08 19.79 -23.78
CA LEU A 71 -1.63 19.86 -23.65
C LEU A 71 -0.91 18.56 -24.05
N SER A 72 -1.66 17.51 -24.41
CA SER A 72 -1.16 16.16 -24.70
C SER A 72 -0.21 15.63 -23.64
N VAL A 73 -0.62 15.71 -22.38
CA VAL A 73 0.11 15.20 -21.22
C VAL A 73 -0.80 14.28 -20.41
N PRO A 74 -0.26 13.34 -19.62
CA PRO A 74 -1.05 12.54 -18.69
C PRO A 74 -1.89 13.41 -17.73
N VAL A 75 -3.13 13.01 -17.46
CA VAL A 75 -4.00 13.74 -16.51
C VAL A 75 -3.43 13.76 -15.09
N GLY A 76 -2.67 12.72 -14.71
CA GLY A 76 -1.94 12.68 -13.45
C GLY A 76 -0.92 13.81 -13.30
N ASP A 77 -0.24 14.21 -14.38
CA ASP A 77 0.70 15.34 -14.36
C ASP A 77 -0.03 16.67 -14.14
N VAL A 78 -1.18 16.86 -14.78
CA VAL A 78 -2.01 18.05 -14.57
C VAL A 78 -2.50 18.12 -13.13
N MET A 79 -3.03 17.01 -12.60
CA MET A 79 -3.54 16.94 -11.23
C MET A 79 -2.44 17.22 -10.19
N ARG A 80 -1.26 16.63 -10.36
CA ARG A 80 -0.06 16.87 -9.53
C ARG A 80 0.33 18.34 -9.49
N ASN A 81 0.42 18.95 -10.67
CA ASN A 81 0.85 20.34 -10.78
C ASN A 81 -0.27 21.33 -10.38
N SER A 82 -1.54 20.90 -10.40
CA SER A 82 -2.71 21.72 -10.01
C SER A 82 -2.91 21.86 -8.51
N GLY A 83 -2.09 21.22 -7.67
CA GLY A 83 -2.27 21.21 -6.23
C GLY A 83 -3.58 20.54 -5.77
N ALA A 84 -4.23 19.75 -6.64
CA ALA A 84 -5.33 18.90 -6.23
C ALA A 84 -4.78 17.77 -5.34
N ASP A 85 -5.40 17.56 -4.17
CA ASP A 85 -5.03 16.51 -3.22
C ASP A 85 -5.07 15.13 -3.92
N MET A 86 -3.90 14.62 -4.29
CA MET A 86 -3.70 13.38 -5.04
C MET A 86 -3.78 12.14 -4.14
N ARG A 87 -4.82 12.01 -3.31
CA ARG A 87 -5.05 10.78 -2.53
C ARG A 87 -5.46 9.55 -3.37
N GLY A 88 -5.20 9.53 -4.68
CA GLY A 88 -5.66 8.41 -5.51
C GLY A 88 -5.15 8.30 -6.94
N ILE A 89 -4.26 9.17 -7.44
CA ILE A 89 -3.67 9.00 -8.78
C ILE A 89 -2.18 9.30 -8.66
N ARG A 90 -1.39 8.26 -8.37
CA ARG A 90 0.08 8.33 -8.27
C ARG A 90 0.72 8.02 -9.63
N GLN A 91 1.97 8.42 -9.79
CA GLN A 91 2.79 8.26 -11.00
C GLN A 91 2.67 6.82 -11.54
N GLU A 92 2.22 6.64 -12.78
CA GLU A 92 2.48 5.39 -13.50
C GLU A 92 4.01 5.22 -13.59
N GLY A 93 4.52 4.18 -12.92
CA GLY A 93 5.92 3.75 -13.02
C GLY A 93 6.89 4.19 -11.90
N ALA A 94 6.44 4.91 -10.87
CA ALA A 94 7.28 5.10 -9.67
C ALA A 94 6.99 3.99 -8.63
N PRO A 95 8.01 3.32 -8.06
CA PRO A 95 7.79 2.31 -7.05
C PRO A 95 7.06 2.90 -5.85
N THR A 96 5.94 2.28 -5.45
CA THR A 96 5.20 2.69 -4.25
C THR A 96 5.77 1.94 -3.07
N PHE A 97 6.26 2.69 -2.07
CA PHE A 97 6.73 2.13 -0.82
C PHE A 97 5.64 2.26 0.25
N HIS A 98 5.45 1.17 1.00
CA HIS A 98 4.50 1.07 2.10
C HIS A 98 5.26 0.71 3.37
N ALA A 99 5.00 1.44 4.46
CA ALA A 99 5.49 1.06 5.78
C ALA A 99 4.59 -0.04 6.35
N VAL A 100 5.11 -1.26 6.46
CA VAL A 100 4.38 -2.44 6.93
C VAL A 100 4.86 -2.79 8.35
N PRO A 101 3.99 -2.71 9.38
CA PRO A 101 4.40 -2.94 10.76
C PRO A 101 4.70 -4.43 11.03
N LEU A 102 5.74 -4.70 11.82
CA LEU A 102 6.06 -6.03 12.33
C LEU A 102 5.13 -6.42 13.48
N VAL A 103 4.57 -7.62 13.45
CA VAL A 103 3.65 -8.14 14.50
C VAL A 103 4.07 -9.49 15.07
N GLY A 104 5.19 -10.04 14.60
CA GLY A 104 5.58 -11.39 14.98
C GLY A 104 6.82 -11.89 14.26
N TRP A 105 7.12 -13.16 14.48
CA TRP A 105 8.30 -13.80 13.93
C TRP A 105 8.02 -15.27 13.58
N VAL A 106 8.88 -15.82 12.71
CA VAL A 106 8.86 -17.22 12.30
C VAL A 106 10.21 -17.87 12.54
N ASP A 107 10.18 -19.08 13.10
CA ASP A 107 11.36 -19.88 13.42
C ASP A 107 11.82 -20.78 12.25
N GLU A 108 12.88 -21.56 12.44
CA GLU A 108 13.42 -22.47 11.43
C GLU A 108 12.47 -23.62 11.06
N ASN A 109 11.55 -23.97 11.97
CA ASN A 109 10.54 -25.01 11.81
C ASN A 109 9.21 -24.46 11.25
N ARG A 110 9.19 -23.17 10.91
CA ARG A 110 8.02 -22.43 10.43
C ARG A 110 6.90 -22.33 11.47
N ASN A 111 7.22 -22.40 12.75
CA ASN A 111 6.33 -21.97 13.80
C ASN A 111 6.29 -20.45 13.83
N VAL A 112 5.11 -19.91 14.04
CA VAL A 112 4.84 -18.47 14.00
C VAL A 112 4.38 -18.00 15.36
N GLU A 113 5.06 -17.01 15.91
CA GLU A 113 4.60 -16.27 17.07
C GLU A 113 4.11 -14.90 16.60
N ILE A 114 2.84 -14.59 16.85
CA ILE A 114 2.19 -13.34 16.42
C ILE A 114 1.41 -12.77 17.59
N ASP A 115 1.51 -11.45 17.74
CA ASP A 115 0.58 -10.62 18.50
C ASP A 115 0.10 -9.49 17.57
N PHE A 116 -1.16 -9.57 17.12
CA PHE A 116 -1.73 -8.59 16.19
C PHE A 116 -1.96 -7.21 16.85
N ASP A 117 -2.02 -7.14 18.18
CA ASP A 117 -2.23 -5.91 18.94
C ASP A 117 -0.89 -5.21 19.24
N GLN A 118 0.21 -5.95 19.30
CA GLN A 118 1.55 -5.41 19.51
C GLN A 118 2.30 -5.17 18.18
N LYS A 119 2.45 -3.89 17.82
CA LYS A 119 3.20 -3.47 16.63
C LYS A 119 4.64 -3.08 16.98
N GLY A 120 5.60 -3.74 16.35
CA GLY A 120 7.02 -3.41 16.37
C GLY A 120 7.41 -2.41 15.27
N PRO A 121 8.71 -2.35 14.90
CA PRO A 121 9.21 -1.52 13.81
C PRO A 121 8.50 -1.84 12.49
N ALA A 122 8.34 -0.83 11.64
CA ALA A 122 7.80 -1.00 10.30
C ALA A 122 8.93 -1.19 9.27
N PHE A 123 8.68 -2.03 8.28
CA PHE A 123 9.57 -2.24 7.14
C PHE A 123 9.02 -1.55 5.90
N GLU A 124 9.88 -0.93 5.10
CA GLU A 124 9.50 -0.39 3.80
C GLU A 124 9.37 -1.53 2.79
N VAL A 125 8.19 -1.67 2.19
CA VAL A 125 7.89 -2.68 1.18
C VAL A 125 7.48 -2.00 -0.11
N GLU A 126 8.11 -2.38 -1.21
CA GLU A 126 7.75 -1.94 -2.55
C GLU A 126 6.58 -2.77 -3.10
N GLY A 127 5.63 -2.13 -3.77
CA GLY A 127 4.55 -2.78 -4.50
C GLY A 127 3.16 -2.29 -4.10
N ASP A 128 2.13 -2.90 -4.66
CA ASP A 128 0.74 -2.62 -4.28
C ASP A 128 0.39 -3.39 -3.00
N VAL A 129 0.67 -2.80 -1.85
CA VAL A 129 0.44 -3.40 -0.53
C VAL A 129 -0.79 -2.78 0.12
N PRO A 130 -1.82 -3.58 0.48
CA PRO A 130 -2.99 -3.07 1.18
C PRO A 130 -2.63 -2.36 2.48
N PRO A 131 -3.31 -1.25 2.86
CA PRO A 131 -3.00 -0.52 4.11
C PRO A 131 -3.18 -1.33 5.40
N THR A 132 -3.94 -2.44 5.34
CA THR A 132 -4.16 -3.35 6.47
C THR A 132 -3.08 -4.42 6.57
N ALA A 133 -2.12 -4.47 5.65
CA ALA A 133 -1.06 -5.45 5.68
C ALA A 133 -0.13 -5.21 6.87
N ILE A 134 0.37 -6.31 7.39
CA ILE A 134 1.35 -6.38 8.48
C ILE A 134 2.43 -7.38 8.06
N CYS A 135 3.50 -7.53 8.84
CA CYS A 135 4.53 -8.51 8.51
C CYS A 135 5.01 -9.30 9.72
N ILE A 136 5.58 -10.47 9.42
CA ILE A 136 6.37 -11.28 10.36
C ILE A 136 7.77 -11.44 9.82
N GLN A 137 8.76 -11.55 10.72
CA GLN A 137 10.17 -11.67 10.36
C GLN A 137 10.69 -13.08 10.61
N HIS A 138 11.47 -13.62 9.69
CA HIS A 138 12.23 -14.86 9.88
C HIS A 138 13.36 -14.59 10.88
N ARG A 139 13.36 -15.36 11.98
CA ARG A 139 14.42 -15.36 13.00
C ARG A 139 15.06 -16.74 13.00
N THR A 140 16.03 -16.91 12.11
CA THR A 140 16.62 -18.20 11.76
C THR A 140 18.15 -18.18 11.80
N ALA A 141 18.75 -17.11 12.33
CA ALA A 141 20.19 -16.97 12.53
C ALA A 141 20.79 -18.19 13.25
N GLY A 142 21.86 -18.75 12.68
CA GLY A 142 22.56 -19.92 13.23
C GLY A 142 21.84 -21.26 13.01
N THR A 143 20.78 -21.31 12.21
CA THR A 143 20.06 -22.55 11.87
C THR A 143 20.32 -22.97 10.41
N ALA A 144 19.77 -24.11 9.99
CA ALA A 144 19.80 -24.50 8.57
C ALA A 144 19.04 -23.53 7.65
N ALA A 145 18.19 -22.66 8.21
CA ALA A 145 17.45 -21.62 7.50
C ALA A 145 18.08 -20.22 7.66
N ASP A 146 19.34 -20.13 8.12
CA ASP A 146 20.10 -18.87 8.24
C ASP A 146 20.09 -17.98 6.98
N PRO A 147 20.10 -18.51 5.74
CA PRO A 147 19.98 -17.66 4.54
C PRO A 147 18.68 -16.86 4.41
N MET A 148 17.66 -17.23 5.20
CA MET A 148 16.37 -16.51 5.27
C MET A 148 16.28 -15.59 6.49
N ASP A 149 17.30 -15.55 7.34
CA ASP A 149 17.26 -14.72 8.55
C ASP A 149 17.04 -13.26 8.18
N GLY A 150 16.15 -12.60 8.92
CA GLY A 150 15.74 -11.24 8.67
C GLY A 150 14.72 -11.04 7.56
N TRP A 151 14.47 -12.01 6.67
CA TRP A 151 13.42 -11.90 5.64
C TRP A 151 12.06 -11.62 6.28
N ILE A 152 11.18 -10.97 5.54
CA ILE A 152 9.82 -10.71 6.02
C ILE A 152 8.76 -11.35 5.12
N GLU A 153 7.71 -11.86 5.75
CA GLU A 153 6.46 -12.25 5.10
C GLU A 153 5.45 -11.12 5.33
N VAL A 154 4.96 -10.51 4.25
CA VAL A 154 3.85 -9.55 4.32
C VAL A 154 2.55 -10.32 4.25
N ILE A 155 1.71 -10.13 5.26
CA ILE A 155 0.49 -10.89 5.47
C ILE A 155 -0.71 -9.96 5.65
N MET A 156 -1.90 -10.48 5.39
CA MET A 156 -3.18 -9.78 5.62
C MET A 156 -3.72 -10.06 7.04
N PRO A 157 -4.67 -9.28 7.56
CA PRO A 157 -5.36 -9.61 8.81
C PRO A 157 -5.96 -11.03 8.78
N PRO A 158 -6.09 -11.69 9.94
CA PRO A 158 -6.60 -13.06 10.02
C PRO A 158 -8.06 -13.13 9.54
N ARG A 159 -8.41 -14.24 8.91
CA ARG A 159 -9.72 -14.52 8.31
C ARG A 159 -10.20 -15.91 8.72
N GLU A 160 -11.52 -16.09 8.68
CA GLU A 160 -12.13 -17.42 8.80
C GLU A 160 -11.71 -18.33 7.65
N PRO A 161 -11.49 -19.63 7.87
CA PRO A 161 -11.02 -20.54 6.83
C PRO A 161 -11.93 -20.56 5.59
N ASN A 162 -11.37 -20.24 4.42
CA ASN A 162 -12.03 -20.35 3.13
C ASN A 162 -11.15 -21.17 2.15
N PRO A 163 -11.54 -22.40 1.77
CA PRO A 163 -10.76 -23.22 0.85
C PRO A 163 -10.42 -22.54 -0.49
N GLU A 164 -11.32 -21.74 -1.05
CA GLU A 164 -11.09 -21.07 -2.34
C GLU A 164 -9.94 -20.06 -2.28
N ASP A 165 -9.78 -19.40 -1.13
CA ASP A 165 -8.74 -18.40 -0.91
C ASP A 165 -7.45 -18.99 -0.34
N MET A 166 -7.51 -20.15 0.32
CA MET A 166 -6.38 -20.76 1.02
C MET A 166 -5.61 -21.76 0.16
N LEU A 167 -6.31 -22.55 -0.66
CA LEU A 167 -5.71 -23.68 -1.34
C LEU A 167 -4.61 -23.26 -2.31
N ASP A 168 -3.54 -24.03 -2.29
CA ASP A 168 -2.33 -23.85 -3.08
C ASP A 168 -1.59 -22.52 -2.83
N ARG A 169 -1.93 -21.82 -1.75
CA ARG A 169 -1.30 -20.55 -1.34
C ARG A 169 -0.44 -20.70 -0.11
N HIS A 170 0.57 -19.82 -0.02
CA HIS A 170 1.37 -19.64 1.19
C HIS A 170 0.59 -18.80 2.21
N CYS A 171 0.38 -19.34 3.39
CA CYS A 171 -0.43 -18.73 4.44
C CYS A 171 0.25 -18.89 5.80
N VAL A 172 0.00 -17.92 6.67
CA VAL A 172 0.07 -18.18 8.11
C VAL A 172 -1.26 -18.82 8.50
N VAL A 173 -1.22 -19.96 9.18
CA VAL A 173 -2.41 -20.72 9.59
C VAL A 173 -2.35 -21.02 11.07
N LYS A 174 -3.48 -20.88 11.76
CA LYS A 174 -3.65 -21.37 13.13
C LYS A 174 -4.38 -22.69 13.08
N LEU A 175 -3.76 -23.74 13.61
CA LEU A 175 -4.42 -25.02 13.77
C LEU A 175 -5.42 -24.96 14.92
N SER A 176 -6.49 -25.76 14.83
CA SER A 176 -7.42 -25.95 15.94
C SER A 176 -6.75 -26.54 17.19
N THR A 177 -5.60 -27.20 17.03
CA THR A 177 -4.74 -27.72 18.11
C THR A 177 -3.94 -26.63 18.84
N GLY A 178 -3.87 -25.42 18.28
CA GLY A 178 -3.29 -24.25 18.92
C GLY A 178 -1.98 -23.75 18.32
N GLU A 179 -1.30 -24.51 17.47
CA GLU A 179 -0.07 -24.06 16.81
C GLU A 179 -0.38 -23.07 15.68
N THR A 180 0.45 -22.04 15.53
CA THR A 180 0.43 -21.15 14.37
C THR A 180 1.63 -21.45 13.48
N LEU A 181 1.41 -21.67 12.19
CA LEU A 181 2.42 -22.16 11.27
C LEU A 181 2.45 -21.34 9.97
N LEU A 182 3.62 -21.18 9.38
CA LEU A 182 3.78 -20.65 8.02
C LEU A 182 3.88 -21.81 7.02
N ARG A 183 2.82 -22.05 6.23
CA ARG A 183 2.69 -23.24 5.37
C ARG A 183 1.98 -22.94 4.07
N THR A 184 2.27 -23.76 3.06
CA THR A 184 1.43 -23.83 1.85
C THR A 184 0.30 -24.82 2.08
N VAL A 185 -0.94 -24.35 1.95
CA VAL A 185 -2.14 -25.16 2.19
C VAL A 185 -2.47 -25.95 0.94
N ARG A 186 -2.76 -27.26 1.08
CA ARG A 186 -3.19 -28.16 0.01
C ARG A 186 -4.47 -28.86 0.43
N ARG A 187 -5.21 -29.36 -0.55
CA ARG A 187 -6.44 -30.13 -0.32
C ARG A 187 -6.12 -31.38 0.51
N GLY A 188 -6.87 -31.59 1.59
CA GLY A 188 -6.85 -32.83 2.36
C GLY A 188 -7.77 -33.90 1.75
N TYR A 189 -7.77 -35.09 2.34
CA TYR A 189 -8.62 -36.20 1.88
C TYR A 189 -10.06 -36.12 2.43
N ARG A 190 -10.26 -35.35 3.51
CA ARG A 190 -11.54 -35.17 4.18
C ARG A 190 -11.96 -33.71 4.03
N ASP A 191 -13.27 -33.48 3.98
CA ASP A 191 -13.80 -32.13 3.92
C ASP A 191 -13.46 -31.35 5.19
N GLY A 192 -13.19 -30.06 5.06
CA GLY A 192 -12.71 -29.21 6.16
C GLY A 192 -11.29 -29.51 6.68
N HIS A 193 -10.58 -30.48 6.10
CA HIS A 193 -9.21 -30.83 6.50
C HIS A 193 -8.23 -30.57 5.37
N PHE A 194 -7.01 -30.21 5.74
CA PHE A 194 -5.98 -29.75 4.80
C PHE A 194 -4.68 -30.51 4.97
N LYS A 195 -3.88 -30.55 3.89
CA LYS A 195 -2.48 -30.96 3.96
C LYS A 195 -1.61 -29.71 3.96
N LEU A 196 -0.71 -29.59 4.92
CA LEU A 196 0.18 -28.43 5.04
C LEU A 196 1.59 -28.79 4.60
N MET A 197 2.11 -28.04 3.63
CA MET A 197 3.45 -28.21 3.09
C MET A 197 4.36 -27.13 3.67
N GLY A 198 5.56 -27.50 4.10
CA GLY A 198 6.62 -26.55 4.49
C GLY A 198 7.89 -26.83 3.70
N LEU A 199 8.72 -25.81 3.50
CA LEU A 199 10.04 -25.97 2.90
C LEU A 199 10.92 -26.80 3.83
N ASN A 200 11.49 -27.90 3.33
CA ASN A 200 12.36 -28.83 4.07
C ASN A 200 11.74 -29.41 5.35
N LEU A 201 10.41 -29.46 5.42
CA LEU A 201 9.68 -29.99 6.57
C LEU A 201 8.73 -31.10 6.13
N PRO A 202 8.52 -32.13 6.96
CA PRO A 202 7.50 -33.13 6.70
C PRO A 202 6.13 -32.46 6.50
N PRO A 203 5.31 -32.99 5.58
CA PRO A 203 3.95 -32.51 5.42
C PRO A 203 3.13 -32.86 6.66
N ILE A 204 2.27 -31.94 7.09
CA ILE A 204 1.24 -32.23 8.09
C ILE A 204 0.01 -32.65 7.31
N HIS A 205 -0.53 -33.81 7.66
CA HIS A 205 -1.74 -34.32 7.06
C HIS A 205 -2.92 -34.02 7.97
N ASP A 206 -4.09 -33.89 7.37
CA ASP A 206 -5.35 -33.90 8.11
C ASP A 206 -5.47 -32.76 9.14
N ALA A 207 -4.92 -31.60 8.79
CA ALA A 207 -4.91 -30.42 9.63
C ALA A 207 -6.26 -29.70 9.56
N GLU A 208 -6.83 -29.39 10.73
CA GLU A 208 -7.96 -28.48 10.87
C GLU A 208 -7.44 -27.08 11.18
N ILE A 209 -7.89 -26.10 10.40
CA ILE A 209 -7.44 -24.70 10.49
C ILE A 209 -8.55 -23.89 11.15
N SER A 210 -8.22 -23.15 12.21
CA SER A 210 -9.15 -22.26 12.93
C SER A 210 -9.21 -20.86 12.33
N TRP A 211 -8.07 -20.34 11.86
CA TRP A 211 -8.00 -19.12 11.04
C TRP A 211 -6.78 -19.16 10.12
N TYR A 212 -6.82 -18.36 9.07
CA TYR A 212 -5.68 -18.18 8.18
C TYR A 212 -5.42 -16.71 7.87
N SER A 213 -4.19 -16.41 7.49
CA SER A 213 -3.75 -15.10 7.03
C SER A 213 -2.94 -15.31 5.74
N PRO A 214 -3.43 -14.80 4.59
CA PRO A 214 -2.71 -14.91 3.33
C PRO A 214 -1.36 -14.18 3.37
N VAL A 215 -0.32 -14.83 2.88
CA VAL A 215 0.94 -14.16 2.53
C VAL A 215 0.77 -13.55 1.14
N ILE A 216 1.04 -12.25 1.02
CA ILE A 216 0.91 -11.51 -0.24
C ILE A 216 2.26 -11.17 -0.88
N LEU A 217 3.33 -11.14 -0.07
CA LEU A 217 4.67 -10.83 -0.54
C LEU A 217 5.72 -11.39 0.42
N VAL A 218 6.82 -11.91 -0.13
CA VAL A 218 8.02 -12.30 0.63
C VAL A 218 9.14 -11.36 0.24
N LYS A 219 9.79 -10.72 1.21
CA LYS A 219 10.90 -9.77 0.97
C LYS A 219 12.16 -10.24 1.70
N PRO A 220 13.22 -10.62 0.96
CA PRO A 220 14.57 -10.67 1.50
C PRO A 220 15.01 -9.30 2.01
N LEU A 221 15.61 -9.23 3.19
CA LEU A 221 16.20 -8.00 3.74
C LEU A 221 17.72 -7.98 3.56
#